data_AF-A0A353V2Z2-F1
#
_entry.id   AF-A0A353V2Z2-F1
#
_cell.length_a   1.000
_cell.length_b   1.000
_cell.length_c   1.000
_cell.angle_alpha   90.00
_cell.angle_beta   90.00
_cell.angle_gamma   90.00
#
_symmetry.space_group_name_H-M   'P 1'
#
loop_
_entity.id
_entity.type
_entity.pdbx_description
1 polymer ?
#
loop_
_entity_poly.entity_id
_entity_poly.type
_entity_poly.pdbx_seq_one_letter_code
_entity_poly.pdbx_strand_id
1 'polypeptide(L)'
;MGRHLEARLGRRVFKLDTLLADAWNVAKVVAGGVGETRREMLETVAGLYPPRRDLARERFDVLVWGVPDSSPYAVFSFMNPILTLVSSGLGYLGGVVDAAGAPGCTVILATPVPDRWDRVAHPAYPEVWERVLPATRDPYEIMRRFAEDYARRPEYLQAYRAGFGFHPVHALLAVHPLRRLEHVGRVIVAGPEDPAVPRHLGFESAASVEEAVARAEAIHGRDCALAYVEQPVPARLR
;
A
#
# COMPACT_ATOMS: atom_id res chain seq x y z
N MET A 1 10.46 -2.41 19.56
CA MET A 1 10.19 -0.98 19.86
C MET A 1 9.76 -0.77 21.32
N GLY A 2 8.64 -1.33 21.80
CA GLY A 2 8.16 -1.15 23.19
C GLY A 2 9.20 -1.42 24.29
N ARG A 3 9.80 -2.62 24.29
CA ARG A 3 10.87 -2.99 25.25
C ARG A 3 12.07 -2.03 25.22
N HIS A 4 12.46 -1.55 24.03
CA HIS A 4 13.55 -0.61 23.89
C HIS A 4 13.19 0.76 24.49
N LEU A 5 11.99 1.26 24.20
CA LEU A 5 11.48 2.51 24.76
C LEU A 5 11.41 2.46 26.29
N GLU A 6 10.80 1.42 26.85
CA GLU A 6 10.68 1.23 28.30
C GLU A 6 12.05 1.13 28.99
N ALA A 7 13.02 0.43 28.37
CA ALA A 7 14.39 0.35 28.88
C ALA A 7 15.10 1.72 28.87
N ARG A 8 14.86 2.57 27.86
CA ARG A 8 15.46 3.91 27.78
C ARG A 8 14.78 4.91 28.72
N LEU A 9 13.49 4.73 28.99
CA LEU A 9 12.73 5.58 29.90
C LEU A 9 12.81 5.14 31.37
N GLY A 10 13.22 3.90 31.65
CA GLY A 10 13.22 3.32 32.99
C GLY A 10 11.81 3.15 33.58
N ARG A 11 10.77 3.25 32.75
CA ARG A 11 9.35 3.22 33.16
C ARG A 11 8.54 2.43 32.14
N ARG A 12 7.50 1.77 32.65
CA ARG A 12 6.53 1.05 31.82
C ARG A 12 5.67 2.03 31.03
N VAL A 13 5.37 1.68 29.78
CA VAL A 13 4.45 2.45 28.93
C VAL A 13 3.07 1.82 29.02
N PHE A 14 2.09 2.59 29.48
CA PHE A 14 0.68 2.21 29.38
C PHE A 14 0.19 2.49 27.97
N LYS A 15 -0.43 1.49 27.34
CA LYS A 15 -0.98 1.55 25.98
C LYS A 15 -2.45 1.18 26.00
N LEU A 16 -3.25 1.95 25.26
CA LEU A 16 -4.58 1.57 24.81
C LEU A 16 -4.49 1.22 23.33
N ASP A 17 -5.03 0.07 22.94
CA ASP A 17 -5.02 -0.42 21.57
C ASP A 17 -6.45 -0.81 21.18
N THR A 18 -6.86 -0.51 19.95
CA THR A 18 -8.19 -0.84 19.44
C THR A 18 -8.07 -1.78 18.24
N LEU A 19 -8.90 -2.82 18.22
CA LEU A 19 -9.17 -3.62 17.02
C LEU A 19 -10.47 -3.10 16.42
N LEU A 20 -10.43 -2.77 15.13
CA LEU A 20 -11.59 -2.25 14.42
C LEU A 20 -12.34 -3.39 13.72
N ALA A 21 -13.68 -3.37 13.81
CA ALA A 21 -14.56 -4.23 13.00
C ALA A 21 -14.67 -3.71 11.56
N ASP A 22 -14.64 -2.39 11.41
CA ASP A 22 -14.61 -1.67 10.14
C ASP A 22 -13.98 -0.27 10.36
N ALA A 23 -14.00 0.60 9.35
CA ALA A 23 -13.38 1.94 9.44
C ALA A 23 -13.89 2.81 10.61
N TRP A 24 -15.04 2.51 11.21
CA TRP A 24 -15.73 3.36 12.17
C TRP A 24 -16.06 2.67 13.50
N ASN A 25 -16.10 1.34 13.52
CA ASN A 25 -16.56 0.59 14.68
C ASN A 25 -15.41 -0.16 15.35
N VAL A 26 -15.25 0.05 16.66
CA VAL A 26 -14.29 -0.69 17.49
C VAL A 26 -14.89 -2.03 17.87
N ALA A 27 -14.23 -3.12 17.49
CA ALA A 27 -14.59 -4.49 17.88
C ALA A 27 -14.07 -4.84 19.28
N LYS A 28 -12.87 -4.36 19.62
CA LYS A 28 -12.19 -4.69 20.88
C LYS A 28 -11.29 -3.55 21.33
N VAL A 29 -11.24 -3.31 22.64
CA VAL A 29 -10.29 -2.41 23.29
C VAL A 29 -9.41 -3.23 24.23
N VAL A 30 -8.10 -3.05 24.16
CA VAL A 30 -7.14 -3.69 25.08
C VAL A 30 -6.28 -2.61 25.71
N ALA A 31 -6.12 -2.69 27.03
CA ALA A 31 -5.33 -1.76 27.82
C ALA A 31 -4.24 -2.54 28.59
N GLY A 32 -3.03 -2.01 28.65
CA GLY A 32 -1.94 -2.65 29.40
C GLY A 32 -0.55 -2.21 28.96
N GLY A 33 0.45 -3.07 29.19
CA GLY A 33 1.80 -2.84 28.69
C GLY A 33 1.89 -3.00 27.18
N VAL A 34 2.89 -2.38 26.55
CA VAL A 34 3.08 -2.47 25.07
C VAL A 34 3.21 -3.92 24.59
N GLY A 35 3.87 -4.78 25.34
CA GLY A 35 4.03 -6.20 25.00
C GLY A 35 2.74 -7.01 25.15
N GLU A 36 1.96 -6.75 26.20
CA GLU A 36 0.71 -7.45 26.51
C GLU A 36 -0.38 -7.09 25.50
N THR A 37 -0.61 -5.80 25.30
CA THR A 37 -1.59 -5.29 24.32
C THR A 37 -1.30 -5.83 22.92
N ARG A 38 -0.04 -5.80 22.47
CA ARG A 38 0.35 -6.37 21.18
C ARG A 38 0.07 -7.87 21.09
N ARG A 39 0.35 -8.63 22.15
CA ARG A 39 0.15 -10.08 22.17
C ARG A 39 -1.34 -10.40 22.02
N GLU A 40 -2.18 -9.79 22.84
CA GLU A 40 -3.63 -9.96 22.81
C GLU A 40 -4.22 -9.62 21.43
N MET A 41 -3.78 -8.50 20.83
CA MET A 41 -4.23 -8.10 19.49
C MET A 41 -3.81 -9.08 18.41
N LEU A 42 -2.56 -9.55 18.44
CA LEU A 42 -2.07 -10.51 17.45
C LEU A 42 -2.73 -11.88 17.60
N GLU A 43 -2.96 -12.36 18.82
CA GLU A 43 -3.69 -13.61 19.10
C GLU A 43 -5.14 -13.51 18.60
N THR A 44 -5.80 -12.36 18.85
CA THR A 44 -7.16 -12.11 18.33
C THR A 44 -7.19 -12.16 16.81
N VAL A 45 -6.32 -11.42 16.13
CA VAL A 45 -6.28 -11.37 14.65
C VAL A 45 -5.91 -12.73 14.05
N ALA A 46 -4.97 -13.46 14.66
CA ALA A 46 -4.58 -14.80 14.20
C ALA A 46 -5.68 -15.85 14.38
N GLY A 47 -6.59 -15.67 15.35
CA GLY A 47 -7.78 -16.51 15.50
C GLY A 47 -8.88 -16.21 14.49
N LEU A 48 -8.89 -15.02 13.88
CA LEU A 48 -9.91 -14.59 12.91
C LEU A 48 -9.53 -14.87 11.46
N TYR A 49 -8.24 -14.75 11.12
CA TYR A 49 -7.77 -14.84 9.76
C TYR A 49 -6.62 -15.85 9.64
N PRO A 50 -6.64 -16.72 8.61
CA PRO A 50 -5.50 -17.58 8.36
C PRO A 50 -4.26 -16.73 8.04
N PRO A 51 -3.04 -17.24 8.31
CA PRO A 51 -1.82 -16.58 7.88
C PRO A 51 -1.87 -16.30 6.37
N ARG A 52 -1.37 -15.15 5.94
CA ARG A 52 -1.44 -14.74 4.52
C ARG A 52 -0.92 -15.81 3.55
N ARG A 53 0.15 -16.51 3.92
CA ARG A 53 0.76 -17.58 3.12
C ARG A 53 -0.15 -18.79 2.89
N ASP A 54 -1.18 -18.95 3.71
CA ASP A 54 -2.14 -20.04 3.68
C ASP A 54 -3.48 -19.60 3.06
N LEU A 55 -3.55 -18.37 2.50
CA LEU A 55 -4.75 -17.84 1.85
C LEU A 55 -5.17 -18.66 0.62
N ALA A 56 -4.20 -19.23 -0.08
CA ALA A 56 -4.44 -20.08 -1.24
C ALA A 56 -3.45 -21.24 -1.27
N ARG A 57 -3.94 -22.42 -1.65
CA ARG A 57 -3.08 -23.60 -1.92
C ARG A 57 -2.57 -23.60 -3.36
N GLU A 58 -3.34 -23.02 -4.26
CA GLU A 58 -3.01 -22.86 -5.67
C GLU A 58 -2.39 -21.50 -5.96
N ARG A 59 -1.77 -21.39 -7.14
CA ARG A 59 -1.20 -20.14 -7.64
C ARG A 59 -2.05 -19.64 -8.80
N PHE A 60 -2.23 -18.33 -8.88
CA PHE A 60 -3.07 -17.67 -9.88
C PHE A 60 -2.22 -16.86 -10.86
N ASP A 61 -2.56 -16.98 -12.14
CA ASP A 61 -1.96 -16.22 -13.23
C ASP A 61 -2.46 -14.78 -13.24
N VAL A 62 -3.68 -14.55 -12.76
CA VAL A 62 -4.32 -13.23 -12.68
C VAL A 62 -4.83 -12.97 -11.27
N LEU A 63 -4.46 -11.83 -10.70
CA LEU A 63 -4.95 -11.36 -9.42
C LEU A 63 -5.68 -10.03 -9.58
N VAL A 64 -6.87 -9.89 -9.00
CA VAL A 64 -7.72 -8.70 -9.17
C VAL A 64 -8.15 -8.15 -7.81
N TRP A 65 -8.04 -6.84 -7.62
CA TRP A 65 -8.65 -6.16 -6.47
C TRP A 65 -8.95 -4.69 -6.73
N GLY A 66 -9.93 -4.17 -6.00
CA GLY A 66 -10.14 -2.73 -5.85
C GLY A 66 -9.06 -2.11 -4.98
N VAL A 67 -8.67 -0.86 -5.27
CA VAL A 67 -7.82 -0.07 -4.38
C VAL A 67 -8.70 0.96 -3.68
N PRO A 68 -8.87 0.87 -2.34
CA PRO A 68 -9.67 1.85 -1.62
C PRO A 68 -9.10 3.27 -1.74
N ASP A 69 -9.98 4.28 -1.83
CA ASP A 69 -9.59 5.70 -1.72
C ASP A 69 -9.31 6.10 -0.26
N SER A 70 -8.50 5.30 0.43
CA SER A 70 -8.11 5.55 1.82
C SER A 70 -6.76 4.88 2.14
N SER A 71 -6.02 5.49 3.05
CA SER A 71 -4.75 4.95 3.53
C SER A 71 -4.47 5.45 4.95
N PRO A 72 -3.77 4.67 5.79
CA PRO A 72 -3.25 5.19 7.06
C PRO A 72 -2.32 6.40 6.87
N TYR A 73 -1.79 6.60 5.66
CA TYR A 73 -0.96 7.77 5.31
C TYR A 73 -1.75 8.93 4.70
N ALA A 74 -3.08 8.82 4.64
CA ALA A 74 -3.99 9.84 4.13
C ALA A 74 -5.21 10.07 5.05
N VAL A 75 -5.12 9.72 6.35
CA VAL A 75 -6.26 9.83 7.29
C VAL A 75 -6.81 11.26 7.41
N PHE A 76 -5.92 12.26 7.35
CA PHE A 76 -6.27 13.69 7.36
C PHE A 76 -5.91 14.38 6.04
N SER A 77 -5.91 13.61 4.96
CA SER A 77 -5.53 14.04 3.62
C SER A 77 -6.31 13.21 2.60
N PHE A 78 -5.83 13.10 1.37
CA PHE A 78 -6.44 12.27 0.32
C PHE A 78 -5.37 11.44 -0.39
N MET A 79 -5.81 10.39 -1.08
CA MET A 79 -4.91 9.53 -1.85
C MET A 79 -4.32 10.28 -3.04
N ASN A 80 -3.04 10.01 -3.29
CA ASN A 80 -2.30 10.43 -4.48
C ASN A 80 -1.81 9.19 -5.26
N PRO A 81 -1.33 9.33 -6.51
CA PRO A 81 -0.91 8.19 -7.34
C PRO A 81 0.07 7.21 -6.68
N ILE A 82 1.05 7.69 -5.89
CA ILE A 82 1.98 6.83 -5.16
C ILE A 82 1.25 6.03 -4.09
N LEU A 83 0.41 6.69 -3.29
CA LEU A 83 -0.34 6.01 -2.22
C LEU A 83 -1.34 4.98 -2.78
N THR A 84 -1.96 5.29 -3.93
CA THR A 84 -2.94 4.42 -4.59
C THR A 84 -2.27 3.23 -5.26
N LEU A 85 -1.44 3.47 -6.29
CA LEU A 85 -0.93 2.40 -7.14
C LEU A 85 0.16 1.59 -6.46
N VAL A 86 1.02 2.24 -5.69
CA VAL A 86 2.22 1.60 -5.13
C VAL A 86 2.01 1.20 -3.68
N SER A 87 1.75 2.16 -2.79
CA SER A 87 1.64 1.89 -1.34
C SER A 87 0.47 0.96 -1.00
N SER A 88 -0.70 1.19 -1.61
CA SER A 88 -1.90 0.40 -1.34
C SER A 88 -2.03 -0.76 -2.33
N GLY A 89 -1.99 -0.46 -3.64
CA GLY A 89 -2.16 -1.43 -4.73
C GLY A 89 -1.12 -2.54 -4.69
N LEU A 90 0.16 -2.19 -4.62
CA LEU A 90 1.26 -3.17 -4.53
C LEU A 90 1.78 -3.39 -3.11
N GLY A 91 1.44 -2.57 -2.12
CA GLY A 91 1.93 -2.72 -0.75
C GLY A 91 0.95 -3.47 0.15
N TYR A 92 -0.02 -2.75 0.71
CA TYR A 92 -0.99 -3.30 1.66
C TYR A 92 -1.75 -4.50 1.10
N LEU A 93 -2.20 -4.40 -0.15
CA LEU A 93 -2.92 -5.47 -0.86
C LEU A 93 -1.97 -6.44 -1.56
N GLY A 94 -0.83 -5.95 -2.05
CA GLY A 94 0.14 -6.75 -2.80
C GLY A 94 0.80 -7.89 -2.00
N GLY A 95 0.59 -8.00 -0.69
CA GLY A 95 0.96 -9.21 0.05
C GLY A 95 0.27 -10.49 -0.46
N VAL A 96 -0.86 -10.36 -1.16
CA VAL A 96 -1.54 -11.48 -1.84
C VAL A 96 -0.71 -12.04 -2.99
N VAL A 97 0.10 -11.20 -3.66
CA VAL A 97 1.01 -11.65 -4.73
C VAL A 97 2.00 -12.69 -4.20
N ASP A 98 2.65 -12.40 -3.06
CA ASP A 98 3.63 -13.30 -2.46
C ASP A 98 2.95 -14.64 -2.03
N ALA A 99 1.71 -14.55 -1.54
CA ALA A 99 0.95 -15.69 -1.06
C ALA A 99 0.41 -16.59 -2.18
N ALA A 100 -0.09 -16.00 -3.28
CA ALA A 100 -0.95 -16.69 -4.24
C ALA A 100 -0.63 -16.41 -5.71
N GLY A 101 0.19 -15.40 -6.05
CA GLY A 101 0.53 -15.12 -7.44
C GLY A 101 1.48 -16.16 -8.02
N ALA A 102 1.21 -16.66 -9.22
CA ALA A 102 2.18 -17.41 -10.02
C ALA A 102 3.35 -16.49 -10.44
N PRO A 103 4.57 -16.99 -10.66
CA PRO A 103 5.66 -16.19 -11.22
C PRO A 103 5.25 -15.57 -12.56
N GLY A 104 5.39 -14.26 -12.71
CA GLY A 104 4.98 -13.54 -13.91
C GLY A 104 3.48 -13.22 -13.98
N CYS A 105 2.73 -13.41 -12.90
CA CYS A 105 1.29 -13.12 -12.86
C CYS A 105 0.95 -11.68 -13.27
N THR A 106 -0.27 -11.48 -13.76
CA THR A 106 -0.86 -10.16 -14.00
C THR A 106 -1.61 -9.70 -12.76
N VAL A 107 -1.34 -8.49 -12.30
CA VAL A 107 -2.13 -7.82 -11.25
C VAL A 107 -3.04 -6.78 -11.88
N ILE A 108 -4.34 -6.85 -11.60
CA ILE A 108 -5.34 -5.89 -12.01
C ILE A 108 -5.75 -5.03 -10.80
N LEU A 109 -5.50 -3.72 -10.89
CA LEU A 109 -5.88 -2.73 -9.89
C LEU A 109 -7.11 -1.96 -10.38
N ALA A 110 -8.27 -2.15 -9.76
CA ALA A 110 -9.46 -1.36 -10.10
C ALA A 110 -9.48 -0.06 -9.28
N THR A 111 -9.26 1.08 -9.94
CA THR A 111 -9.19 2.39 -9.27
C THR A 111 -9.21 3.56 -10.26
N PRO A 112 -9.92 4.67 -9.95
CA PRO A 112 -9.88 5.90 -10.74
C PRO A 112 -8.53 6.61 -10.70
N VAL A 113 -7.77 6.49 -9.59
CA VAL A 113 -6.43 7.07 -9.42
C VAL A 113 -6.29 8.52 -9.95
N PRO A 114 -7.02 9.48 -9.37
CA PRO A 114 -6.90 10.89 -9.77
C PRO A 114 -5.47 11.41 -9.59
N ASP A 115 -5.00 12.23 -10.55
CA ASP A 115 -3.73 12.95 -10.42
C ASP A 115 -3.87 14.17 -9.50
N ARG A 116 -3.88 13.89 -8.19
CA ARG A 116 -4.02 14.91 -7.16
C ARG A 116 -2.95 14.76 -6.09
N TRP A 117 -2.51 15.89 -5.54
CA TRP A 117 -1.43 15.94 -4.57
C TRP A 117 -1.74 16.92 -3.44
N ASP A 118 -1.79 16.40 -2.21
CA ASP A 118 -1.81 17.23 -1.02
C ASP A 118 -0.37 17.70 -0.73
N ARG A 119 -0.05 18.93 -1.14
CA ARG A 119 1.30 19.49 -0.95
C ARG A 119 1.58 19.92 0.49
N VAL A 120 0.55 19.92 1.36
CA VAL A 120 0.72 20.19 2.79
C VAL A 120 1.08 18.91 3.51
N ALA A 121 0.27 17.84 3.35
CA ALA A 121 0.52 16.56 3.99
C ALA A 121 1.67 15.79 3.32
N HIS A 122 1.79 15.83 2.00
CA HIS A 122 2.75 15.03 1.23
C HIS A 122 3.71 15.91 0.40
N PRO A 123 4.47 16.84 1.03
CA PRO A 123 5.22 17.86 0.29
C PRO A 123 6.29 17.28 -0.66
N ALA A 124 6.91 16.15 -0.28
CA ALA A 124 7.96 15.51 -1.08
C ALA A 124 7.43 14.56 -2.17
N TYR A 125 6.14 14.18 -2.12
CA TYR A 125 5.58 13.16 -3.01
C TYR A 125 5.56 13.56 -4.48
N PRO A 126 5.17 14.80 -4.86
CA PRO A 126 5.22 15.23 -6.25
C PRO A 126 6.65 15.17 -6.83
N GLU A 127 7.67 15.48 -6.03
CA GLU A 127 9.05 15.41 -6.51
C GLU A 127 9.52 13.97 -6.69
N VAL A 128 9.15 13.06 -5.78
CA VAL A 128 9.42 11.62 -5.96
C VAL A 128 8.76 11.10 -7.23
N TRP A 129 7.52 11.53 -7.48
CA TRP A 129 6.80 11.18 -8.70
C TRP A 129 7.53 11.67 -9.96
N GLU A 130 7.85 12.96 -10.04
CA GLU A 130 8.38 13.57 -11.26
C GLU A 130 9.88 13.33 -11.48
N ARG A 131 10.67 13.14 -10.43
CA ARG A 131 12.15 13.10 -10.54
C ARG A 131 12.76 11.76 -10.17
N VAL A 132 12.22 11.08 -9.16
CA VAL A 132 12.82 9.84 -8.65
C VAL A 132 12.35 8.64 -9.48
N LEU A 133 11.05 8.46 -9.64
CA LEU A 133 10.48 7.31 -10.35
C LEU A 133 10.88 7.22 -11.84
N PRO A 134 11.10 8.32 -12.58
CA PRO A 134 11.67 8.24 -13.93
C PRO A 134 13.15 7.85 -13.95
N ALA A 135 13.89 8.15 -12.88
CA ALA A 135 15.33 7.85 -12.80
C ALA A 135 15.62 6.39 -12.45
N THR A 136 14.80 5.79 -11.59
CA THR A 136 14.82 4.34 -11.29
C THR A 136 13.52 3.94 -10.59
N ARG A 137 13.13 2.67 -10.75
CA ARG A 137 12.02 2.05 -10.02
C ARG A 137 12.50 0.97 -9.06
N ASP A 138 13.80 0.73 -8.98
CA ASP A 138 14.39 -0.14 -7.94
C ASP A 138 14.33 0.59 -6.59
N PRO A 139 13.54 0.10 -5.63
CA PRO A 139 13.37 0.78 -4.35
C PRO A 139 14.65 0.80 -3.49
N TYR A 140 15.54 -0.18 -3.63
CA TYR A 140 16.80 -0.20 -2.92
C TYR A 140 17.76 0.85 -3.50
N GLU A 141 17.79 0.97 -4.81
CA GLU A 141 18.54 2.01 -5.49
C GLU A 141 18.00 3.41 -5.14
N ILE A 142 16.68 3.58 -5.12
CA ILE A 142 16.01 4.82 -4.70
C ILE A 142 16.48 5.22 -3.29
N MET A 143 16.39 4.30 -2.33
CA MET A 143 16.79 4.58 -0.95
C MET A 143 18.29 4.94 -0.87
N ARG A 144 19.15 4.19 -1.56
CA ARG A 144 20.60 4.44 -1.58
C ARG A 144 20.95 5.81 -2.18
N ARG A 145 20.26 6.24 -3.23
CA ARG A 145 20.58 7.47 -3.99
C ARG A 145 19.96 8.73 -3.38
N PHE A 146 18.73 8.64 -2.87
CA PHE A 146 17.92 9.83 -2.58
C PHE A 146 17.62 10.02 -1.10
N ALA A 147 17.72 8.99 -0.25
CA ALA A 147 17.25 9.09 1.14
C ALA A 147 18.02 10.12 1.98
N GLU A 148 19.34 10.16 1.87
CA GLU A 148 20.18 11.08 2.64
C GLU A 148 19.91 12.54 2.27
N ASP A 149 19.78 12.82 0.97
CA ASP A 149 19.47 14.15 0.44
C ASP A 149 18.08 14.60 0.89
N TYR A 150 17.05 13.79 0.64
CA TYR A 150 15.68 14.10 1.05
C TYR A 150 15.55 14.29 2.56
N ALA A 151 16.28 13.51 3.37
CA ALA A 151 16.27 13.65 4.83
C ALA A 151 16.88 14.97 5.35
N ARG A 152 17.67 15.67 4.53
CA ARG A 152 18.41 16.87 4.94
C ARG A 152 17.88 18.17 4.32
N ARG A 153 16.95 18.10 3.37
CA ARG A 153 16.40 19.27 2.67
C ARG A 153 15.62 20.21 3.62
N PRO A 154 16.07 21.47 3.78
CA PRO A 154 15.48 22.39 4.76
C PRO A 154 13.98 22.63 4.57
N GLU A 155 13.52 22.72 3.33
CA GLU A 155 12.11 22.97 2.99
C GLU A 155 11.19 21.83 3.46
N TYR A 156 11.60 20.57 3.27
CA TYR A 156 10.84 19.42 3.72
C TYR A 156 10.94 19.22 5.23
N LEU A 157 12.11 19.51 5.82
CA LEU A 157 12.26 19.49 7.27
C LEU A 157 11.40 20.55 7.95
N GLN A 158 11.27 21.74 7.36
CA GLN A 158 10.37 22.77 7.86
C GLN A 158 8.91 22.33 7.76
N ALA A 159 8.49 21.78 6.62
CA ALA A 159 7.14 21.24 6.43
C ALA A 159 6.80 20.11 7.42
N TYR A 160 7.77 19.24 7.73
CA TYR A 160 7.62 18.15 8.68
C TYR A 160 7.63 18.61 10.15
N ARG A 161 8.53 19.52 10.53
CA ARG A 161 8.72 19.92 11.93
C ARG A 161 7.75 20.99 12.42
N ALA A 162 7.38 21.91 11.54
CA ALA A 162 6.56 23.07 11.87
C ALA A 162 5.24 23.13 11.08
N GLY A 163 5.06 22.25 10.08
CA GLY A 163 3.80 22.06 9.37
C GLY A 163 3.15 20.72 9.70
N PHE A 164 2.31 20.25 8.78
CA PHE A 164 1.62 18.96 8.87
C PHE A 164 2.15 17.93 7.86
N GLY A 165 3.33 18.18 7.28
CA GLY A 165 3.92 17.33 6.26
C GLY A 165 4.48 16.04 6.83
N PHE A 166 4.40 14.94 6.07
CA PHE A 166 5.16 13.74 6.36
C PHE A 166 6.68 14.01 6.21
N HIS A 167 7.49 13.28 6.97
CA HIS A 167 8.94 13.30 6.78
C HIS A 167 9.28 12.91 5.33
N PRO A 168 10.17 13.62 4.62
CA PRO A 168 10.38 13.44 3.17
C PRO A 168 10.78 12.03 2.75
N VAL A 169 11.56 11.32 3.58
CA VAL A 169 11.92 9.91 3.35
C VAL A 169 10.70 9.00 3.25
N HIS A 170 9.56 9.38 3.84
CA HIS A 170 8.32 8.62 3.73
C HIS A 170 7.86 8.45 2.28
N ALA A 171 8.06 9.46 1.43
CA ALA A 171 7.74 9.36 0.00
C ALA A 171 8.58 8.28 -0.72
N LEU A 172 9.85 8.13 -0.33
CA LEU A 172 10.75 7.09 -0.87
C LEU A 172 10.40 5.70 -0.32
N LEU A 173 9.97 5.61 0.94
CA LEU A 173 9.49 4.35 1.52
C LEU A 173 8.15 3.92 0.91
N ALA A 174 7.27 4.87 0.57
CA ALA A 174 5.97 4.59 -0.01
C ALA A 174 6.06 3.94 -1.40
N VAL A 175 7.19 4.10 -2.10
CA VAL A 175 7.45 3.42 -3.38
C VAL A 175 8.17 2.07 -3.23
N HIS A 176 8.57 1.69 -2.02
CA HIS A 176 9.24 0.40 -1.77
C HIS A 176 8.46 -0.84 -2.26
N PRO A 177 7.11 -0.87 -2.25
CA PRO A 177 6.34 -1.97 -2.83
C PRO A 177 6.60 -2.29 -4.31
N LEU A 178 7.24 -1.39 -5.08
CA LEU A 178 7.66 -1.66 -6.46
C LEU A 178 8.56 -2.90 -6.60
N ARG A 179 9.25 -3.34 -5.53
CA ARG A 179 9.99 -4.61 -5.53
C ARG A 179 9.17 -5.82 -5.97
N ARG A 180 7.84 -5.77 -5.84
CA ARG A 180 6.96 -6.88 -6.28
C ARG A 180 6.96 -7.08 -7.79
N LEU A 181 7.41 -6.09 -8.56
CA LEU A 181 7.61 -6.23 -10.00
C LEU A 181 8.73 -7.23 -10.34
N GLU A 182 9.52 -7.70 -9.36
CA GLU A 182 10.42 -8.86 -9.53
C GLU A 182 9.64 -10.18 -9.73
N HIS A 183 8.41 -10.27 -9.20
CA HIS A 183 7.53 -11.44 -9.30
C HIS A 183 6.34 -11.21 -10.24
N VAL A 184 5.80 -10.00 -10.25
CA VAL A 184 4.66 -9.60 -11.09
C VAL A 184 5.15 -9.29 -12.50
N GLY A 185 4.60 -9.99 -13.50
CA GLY A 185 4.98 -9.76 -14.90
C GLY A 185 4.41 -8.46 -15.46
N ARG A 186 3.23 -8.05 -15.00
CA ARG A 186 2.58 -6.79 -15.40
C ARG A 186 1.49 -6.34 -14.43
N VAL A 187 1.22 -5.04 -14.45
CA VAL A 187 0.12 -4.42 -13.72
C VAL A 187 -0.79 -3.72 -14.72
N ILE A 188 -2.09 -3.99 -14.65
CA ILE A 188 -3.12 -3.32 -15.44
C ILE A 188 -4.01 -2.51 -14.49
N VAL A 189 -4.09 -1.20 -14.68
CA VAL A 189 -5.00 -0.35 -13.93
C VAL A 189 -6.33 -0.24 -14.69
N ALA A 190 -7.40 -0.73 -14.08
CA ALA A 190 -8.75 -0.72 -14.64
C ALA A 190 -9.51 0.53 -14.19
N GLY A 191 -10.00 1.30 -15.17
CA GLY A 191 -10.80 2.51 -14.98
C GLY A 191 -10.06 3.74 -14.44
N PRO A 192 -8.78 4.03 -14.80
CA PRO A 192 -8.14 5.27 -14.38
C PRO A 192 -8.80 6.49 -15.04
N GLU A 193 -8.89 7.60 -14.32
CA GLU A 193 -9.36 8.90 -14.85
C GLU A 193 -8.44 9.40 -15.97
N ASP A 194 -7.12 9.29 -15.75
CA ASP A 194 -6.09 9.57 -16.76
C ASP A 194 -5.15 8.36 -16.92
N PRO A 195 -5.16 7.68 -18.09
CA PRO A 195 -4.24 6.60 -18.40
C PRO A 195 -2.75 7.00 -18.39
N ALA A 196 -2.40 8.29 -18.41
CA ALA A 196 -1.02 8.75 -18.24
C ALA A 196 -0.47 8.44 -16.84
N VAL A 197 -1.32 8.44 -15.81
CA VAL A 197 -0.89 8.24 -14.42
C VAL A 197 -0.34 6.82 -14.20
N PRO A 198 -1.04 5.72 -14.55
CA PRO A 198 -0.44 4.38 -14.51
C PRO A 198 0.77 4.21 -15.44
N ARG A 199 0.71 4.80 -16.65
CA ARG A 199 1.80 4.71 -17.64
C ARG A 199 3.11 5.30 -17.12
N HIS A 200 3.05 6.31 -16.26
CA HIS A 200 4.24 6.87 -15.60
C HIS A 200 5.04 5.83 -14.80
N LEU A 201 4.35 4.83 -14.23
CA LEU A 201 4.96 3.69 -13.54
C LEU A 201 5.34 2.53 -14.47
N GLY A 202 5.04 2.64 -15.77
CA GLY A 202 5.15 1.53 -16.71
C GLY A 202 3.99 0.53 -16.60
N PHE A 203 2.88 0.90 -15.96
CA PHE A 203 1.70 0.06 -15.88
C PHE A 203 0.80 0.26 -17.09
N GLU A 204 0.06 -0.78 -17.44
CA GLU A 204 -0.95 -0.73 -18.48
C GLU A 204 -2.25 -0.14 -17.94
N SER A 205 -3.14 0.30 -18.83
CA SER A 205 -4.48 0.78 -18.48
C SER A 205 -5.54 0.13 -19.34
N ALA A 206 -6.70 -0.12 -18.74
CA ALA A 206 -7.91 -0.61 -19.38
C ALA A 206 -9.11 0.24 -18.92
N ALA A 207 -10.13 0.39 -19.75
CA ALA A 207 -11.31 1.20 -19.42
C ALA A 207 -12.18 0.55 -18.33
N SER A 208 -12.13 -0.78 -18.20
CA SER A 208 -12.87 -1.54 -17.19
C SER A 208 -12.10 -2.77 -16.71
N VAL A 209 -12.65 -3.44 -15.67
CA VAL A 209 -12.09 -4.69 -15.16
C VAL A 209 -12.25 -5.81 -16.18
N GLU A 210 -13.37 -5.87 -16.89
CA GLU A 210 -13.65 -6.86 -17.94
C GLU A 210 -12.63 -6.76 -19.08
N GLU A 211 -12.30 -5.53 -19.50
CA GLU A 211 -11.26 -5.32 -20.51
C GLU A 211 -9.87 -5.72 -19.97
N ALA A 212 -9.56 -5.39 -18.72
CA ALA A 212 -8.29 -5.79 -18.09
C ALA A 212 -8.17 -7.32 -18.00
N VAL A 213 -9.24 -8.02 -17.66
CA VAL A 213 -9.30 -9.50 -17.62
C VAL A 213 -9.13 -10.08 -19.02
N ALA A 214 -9.84 -9.57 -20.02
CA ALA A 214 -9.71 -10.05 -21.41
C ALA A 214 -8.27 -9.89 -21.93
N ARG A 215 -7.58 -8.79 -21.56
CA ARG A 215 -6.16 -8.62 -21.87
C ARG A 215 -5.30 -9.63 -21.14
N ALA A 216 -5.53 -9.86 -19.85
CA ALA A 216 -4.81 -10.86 -19.07
C ALA A 216 -4.99 -12.29 -19.61
N GLU A 217 -6.19 -12.66 -20.05
CA GLU A 217 -6.49 -13.94 -20.71
C GLU A 217 -5.76 -14.08 -22.06
N ALA A 218 -5.63 -12.98 -22.82
CA ALA A 218 -4.86 -13.01 -24.08
C ALA A 218 -3.36 -13.30 -23.87
N ILE A 219 -2.87 -13.11 -22.64
CA ILE A 219 -1.48 -13.35 -22.25
C ILE A 219 -1.30 -14.74 -21.65
N HIS A 220 -2.16 -15.09 -20.69
CA HIS A 220 -2.02 -16.30 -19.87
C HIS A 220 -2.84 -17.49 -20.39
N GLY A 221 -3.71 -17.28 -21.38
CA GLY A 221 -4.68 -18.27 -21.86
C GLY A 221 -6.08 -17.99 -21.31
N ARG A 222 -7.12 -18.43 -22.04
CA ARG A 222 -8.53 -18.25 -21.62
C ARG A 222 -8.92 -19.11 -20.41
N ASP A 223 -8.12 -20.12 -20.11
CA ASP A 223 -8.23 -21.02 -18.98
C ASP A 223 -7.33 -20.61 -17.80
N CYS A 224 -6.73 -19.42 -17.84
CA CYS A 224 -5.85 -18.93 -16.78
C CYS A 224 -6.56 -18.89 -15.41
N ALA A 225 -5.83 -19.23 -14.35
CA ALA A 225 -6.37 -19.19 -13.00
C ALA A 225 -6.46 -17.73 -12.52
N LEU A 226 -7.68 -17.26 -12.23
CA LEU A 226 -7.96 -15.91 -11.76
C LEU A 226 -8.45 -15.93 -10.30
N ALA A 227 -7.88 -15.07 -9.45
CA ALA A 227 -8.39 -14.80 -8.12
C ALA A 227 -8.77 -13.33 -7.94
N TYR A 228 -9.90 -13.10 -7.26
CA TYR A 228 -10.37 -11.79 -6.85
C TYR A 228 -10.30 -11.67 -5.33
N VAL A 229 -9.73 -10.56 -4.83
CA VAL A 229 -9.73 -10.25 -3.40
C VAL A 229 -10.97 -9.44 -3.07
N GLU A 230 -11.91 -10.08 -2.40
CA GLU A 230 -13.11 -9.40 -1.90
C GLU A 230 -12.74 -8.36 -0.84
N GLN A 231 -13.20 -7.14 -1.05
CA GLN A 231 -13.10 -6.04 -0.10
C GLN A 231 -14.52 -5.60 0.28
N PRO A 232 -15.07 -6.06 1.41
CA PRO A 232 -16.42 -5.72 1.79
C PRO A 232 -16.53 -4.21 2.03
N VAL A 233 -17.50 -3.58 1.35
CA VAL A 233 -17.84 -2.18 1.59
C VAL A 233 -18.38 -2.04 3.02
N PRO A 234 -17.87 -1.10 3.85
CA PRO A 234 -18.40 -0.89 5.20
C PRO A 234 -19.91 -0.65 5.15
N ALA A 235 -20.65 -1.30 6.05
CA ALA A 235 -22.13 -1.37 6.03
C ALA A 235 -22.87 -0.02 6.02
N ARG A 236 -22.19 1.10 6.32
CA ARG A 236 -22.76 2.47 6.30
C ARG A 236 -22.75 3.16 4.93
N LEU A 237 -22.23 2.52 3.89
CA LEU A 237 -22.23 3.05 2.50
C LEU A 237 -23.25 2.34 1.59
N ARG A 238 -24.19 1.59 2.17
CA ARG A 238 -25.33 0.98 1.47
C ARG A 238 -26.63 1.69 1.83
#